data_AF-A0A3D2SL36-F1
#
_entry.id   AF-A0A3D2SL36-F1
#
_cell.length_a   1.000
_cell.length_b   1.000
_cell.length_c   1.000
_cell.angle_alpha   90.00
_cell.angle_beta   90.00
_cell.angle_gamma   90.00
#
_symmetry.space_group_name_H-M   'P 1'
#
loop_
_entity.id
_entity.type
_entity.pdbx_description
1 polymer ?
#
loop_
_entity_poly.entity_id
_entity_poly.type
_entity_poly.pdbx_seq_one_letter_code
_entity_poly.pdbx_strand_id
1 'polypeptide(L)'
;MHSFLLAFLGGVLLGIAVVGYLYVNGRIAGISGLFAQVINPKTIAKTPAIWFLLGLLITPFVVSYFYAPQIKISSNPYQLIIAGLLVGFGTRLGSGCTSGHGICGISRLSKRSIFA
;
A
#
# COMPACT_ATOMS: atom_id res chain seq x y z
N MET A 1 14.01 10.61 -20.33
CA MET A 1 13.13 11.42 -19.46
C MET A 1 13.81 11.59 -18.12
N HIS A 2 13.92 12.82 -17.59
CA HIS A 2 14.59 13.04 -16.29
C HIS A 2 13.88 12.25 -15.18
N SER A 3 14.64 11.48 -14.40
CA SER A 3 14.11 10.62 -13.32
C SER A 3 13.21 11.36 -12.33
N PHE A 4 13.48 12.65 -12.11
CA PHE A 4 12.65 13.52 -11.26
C PHE A 4 11.22 13.70 -11.77
N LEU A 5 11.04 13.80 -13.09
CA LEU A 5 9.72 14.01 -13.68
C LEU A 5 8.85 12.76 -13.51
N LEU A 6 9.43 11.57 -13.70
CA LEU A 6 8.76 10.28 -13.46
C LEU A 6 8.38 10.11 -11.98
N ALA A 7 9.28 10.46 -11.05
CA ALA A 7 8.99 10.43 -9.62
C ALA A 7 7.85 11.39 -9.23
N PHE A 8 7.85 12.61 -9.80
CA PHE A 8 6.80 13.59 -9.57
C PHE A 8 5.44 13.11 -10.11
N LEU A 9 5.38 12.61 -11.35
CA LEU A 9 4.15 12.06 -11.94
C LEU A 9 3.62 10.88 -11.13
N GLY A 10 4.50 9.96 -10.71
CA GLY A 10 4.14 8.85 -9.84
C GLY A 10 3.56 9.32 -8.50
N GLY A 11 4.18 10.34 -7.89
CA GLY A 11 3.68 10.95 -6.65
C GLY A 11 2.31 11.59 -6.82
N VAL A 12 2.08 12.33 -7.91
CA VAL A 12 0.77 12.93 -8.23
C VAL A 12 -0.30 11.85 -8.42
N LEU A 13 0.02 10.78 -9.16
CA LEU A 13 -0.90 9.65 -9.36
C LEU A 13 -1.28 8.97 -8.03
N LEU A 14 -0.30 8.72 -7.16
CA LEU A 14 -0.56 8.18 -5.82
C LEU A 14 -1.42 9.13 -4.97
N GLY A 15 -1.14 10.44 -5.02
CA GLY A 15 -1.91 11.46 -4.32
C GLY A 15 -3.38 11.48 -4.76
N ILE A 16 -3.62 11.50 -6.08
CA ILE A 16 -4.97 11.45 -6.65
C ILE A 16 -5.69 10.16 -6.22
N ALA A 17 -5.02 9.01 -6.29
CA ALA A 17 -5.62 7.74 -5.90
C ALA A 17 -6.02 7.69 -4.42
N VAL A 18 -5.15 8.17 -3.52
CA VAL A 18 -5.40 8.18 -2.07
C VAL A 18 -6.49 9.18 -1.69
N VAL A 19 -6.49 10.39 -2.29
CA VAL A 19 -7.53 11.40 -2.05
C VAL A 19 -8.87 10.93 -2.61
N GLY A 20 -8.88 10.33 -3.80
CA GLY A 20 -10.09 9.73 -4.38
C GLY A 20 -10.65 8.62 -3.49
N TYR A 21 -9.80 7.74 -2.97
CA TYR A 21 -10.22 6.71 -2.02
C TYR A 21 -10.81 7.32 -0.74
N LEU A 22 -10.19 8.38 -0.20
CA LEU A 22 -10.67 9.11 0.97
C LEU A 22 -12.04 9.75 0.71
N TYR A 23 -12.24 10.36 -0.46
CA TYR A 23 -13.50 11.03 -0.81
C TYR A 23 -14.65 10.05 -1.00
N VAL A 24 -14.41 8.91 -1.68
CA VAL A 24 -15.43 7.90 -1.94
C VAL A 24 -15.80 7.11 -0.68
N ASN A 25 -14.81 6.78 0.16
CA ASN A 25 -15.02 5.85 1.28
C ASN A 25 -14.99 6.50 2.67
N GLY A 26 -14.68 7.79 2.75
CA GLY A 26 -14.54 8.54 4.01
C GLY A 26 -13.40 8.05 4.90
N ARG A 27 -12.48 7.23 4.37
CA ARG A 27 -11.42 6.55 5.12
C ARG A 27 -10.09 6.66 4.40
N ILE A 28 -9.03 6.70 5.20
CA ILE A 28 -7.65 6.77 4.71
C ILE A 28 -7.25 5.43 4.06
N ALA A 29 -6.52 5.48 2.94
CA ALA A 29 -5.98 4.31 2.29
C ALA A 29 -4.78 3.75 3.09
N GLY A 30 -4.94 2.53 3.63
CA GLY A 30 -3.87 1.83 4.33
C GLY A 30 -3.90 0.34 4.04
N ILE A 31 -2.87 -0.18 3.39
CA ILE A 31 -2.85 -1.55 2.85
C ILE A 31 -3.05 -2.59 3.96
N SER A 32 -2.32 -2.49 5.08
CA SER A 32 -2.51 -3.43 6.22
C SER A 32 -3.93 -3.39 6.79
N GLY A 33 -4.57 -2.21 6.80
CA GLY A 33 -5.95 -2.05 7.27
C GLY A 33 -6.98 -2.64 6.29
N LEU A 34 -6.74 -2.51 4.99
CA LEU A 34 -7.58 -3.10 3.95
C LEU A 34 -7.43 -4.62 3.94
N PHE A 35 -6.21 -5.14 4.08
CA PHE A 35 -5.95 -6.57 4.19
C PHE A 35 -6.68 -7.19 5.39
N ALA A 36 -6.65 -6.52 6.55
CA ALA A 36 -7.39 -6.96 7.73
C ALA A 36 -8.92 -6.96 7.53
N GLN A 37 -9.46 -6.03 6.73
CA GLN A 37 -10.89 -5.98 6.38
C GLN A 37 -11.31 -7.12 5.46
N VAL A 38 -10.43 -7.60 4.58
CA VAL A 38 -10.69 -8.74 3.71
C VAL A 38 -10.68 -10.06 4.48
N ILE A 39 -9.77 -10.22 5.44
CA ILE A 39 -9.72 -11.44 6.27
C ILE A 39 -10.98 -11.58 7.13
N ASN A 40 -11.59 -10.48 7.56
CA ASN A 40 -12.76 -10.52 8.43
C ASN A 40 -14.06 -10.63 7.61
N PRO A 41 -14.81 -11.74 7.71
CA PRO A 41 -16.00 -11.99 6.88
C PRO A 41 -17.16 -11.01 7.15
N LYS A 42 -17.16 -10.30 8.28
CA LYS A 42 -18.17 -9.27 8.57
C LYS A 42 -17.91 -7.96 7.81
N THR A 43 -16.66 -7.68 7.45
CA THR A 43 -16.24 -6.43 6.80
C THR A 43 -15.96 -6.60 5.31
N ILE A 44 -15.69 -7.82 4.86
CA ILE A 44 -15.33 -8.14 3.47
C ILE A 44 -16.37 -7.63 2.46
N ALA A 45 -17.67 -7.85 2.71
CA ALA A 45 -18.74 -7.46 1.80
C ALA A 45 -19.16 -5.99 1.93
N LYS A 46 -18.73 -5.29 2.99
CA LYS A 46 -19.17 -3.91 3.31
C LYS A 46 -18.12 -2.86 2.96
N THR A 47 -16.95 -3.28 2.50
CA THR A 47 -15.82 -2.38 2.26
C THR A 47 -15.24 -2.63 0.87
N PRO A 48 -14.71 -1.59 0.19
CA PRO A 48 -14.08 -1.74 -1.13
C PRO A 48 -12.70 -2.41 -1.05
N ALA A 49 -12.33 -2.96 0.11
CA ALA A 49 -10.99 -3.48 0.39
C ALA A 49 -10.58 -4.57 -0.60
N ILE A 50 -11.52 -5.45 -1.01
CA ILE A 50 -11.26 -6.48 -2.01
C ILE A 50 -10.88 -5.83 -3.36
N TRP A 51 -11.69 -4.88 -3.84
CA TRP A 51 -11.46 -4.23 -5.13
C TRP A 51 -10.12 -3.50 -5.17
N PHE A 52 -9.77 -2.81 -4.09
CA PHE A 52 -8.48 -2.12 -3.98
C PHE A 52 -7.31 -3.10 -4.00
N LEU A 53 -7.38 -4.20 -3.22
CA LEU A 53 -6.32 -5.20 -3.17
C LEU A 53 -6.20 -6.00 -4.48
N LEU A 54 -7.32 -6.30 -5.15
CA LEU A 54 -7.31 -6.92 -6.47
C LEU A 54 -6.64 -6.01 -7.49
N GLY A 55 -6.95 -4.70 -7.49
CA GLY A 55 -6.27 -3.73 -8.33
C GLY A 55 -4.76 -3.74 -8.09
N LEU A 56 -4.34 -3.70 -6.82
CA LEU A 56 -2.93 -3.75 -6.43
C LEU A 56 -2.23 -5.04 -6.91
N LEU A 57 -2.92 -6.19 -6.82
CA LEU A 57 -2.38 -7.49 -7.21
C LEU A 57 -2.32 -7.66 -8.73
N ILE A 58 -3.35 -7.24 -9.46
CA ILE A 58 -3.50 -7.42 -10.92
C ILE A 58 -2.59 -6.48 -11.70
N THR A 59 -2.43 -5.23 -11.24
CA THR A 59 -1.65 -4.19 -11.93
C THR A 59 -0.23 -4.65 -12.33
N PRO A 60 0.61 -5.24 -11.45
CA PRO A 60 1.96 -5.68 -11.84
C PRO A 60 1.94 -6.77 -12.92
N PHE A 61 0.95 -7.67 -12.94
CA PHE A 61 0.82 -8.68 -13.99
C PHE A 61 0.44 -8.07 -15.34
N VAL A 62 -0.50 -7.12 -15.34
CA VAL A 62 -0.91 -6.40 -16.55
C VAL A 62 0.26 -5.59 -17.11
N VAL A 63 0.97 -4.87 -16.25
CA VAL A 63 2.16 -4.09 -16.66
C VAL A 63 3.27 -5.01 -17.17
N SER A 64 3.45 -6.20 -16.58
CA SER A 64 4.45 -7.17 -17.01
C SER A 64 4.28 -7.62 -18.47
N TYR A 65 3.08 -7.51 -19.04
CA TYR A 65 2.85 -7.82 -20.46
C TYR A 65 3.45 -6.77 -21.40
N PHE A 66 3.48 -5.51 -20.98
CA PHE A 66 4.02 -4.39 -21.77
C PHE A 66 5.50 -4.13 -21.48
N TYR A 67 5.92 -4.39 -20.24
CA TYR A 67 7.26 -4.12 -19.76
C TYR A 67 7.69 -5.20 -18.78
N ALA A 68 8.75 -5.94 -19.07
CA ALA A 68 9.27 -6.97 -18.17
C ALA A 68 10.28 -6.34 -17.18
N PRO A 69 9.90 -6.05 -15.93
CA PRO A 69 10.85 -5.56 -14.95
C PRO A 69 11.88 -6.66 -14.64
N GLN A 70 13.16 -6.27 -14.53
CA GLN A 70 14.18 -7.19 -14.04
C GLN A 70 13.99 -7.40 -12.53
N ILE A 71 13.34 -8.50 -12.17
CA ILE A 71 13.16 -8.91 -10.77
C ILE A 71 14.42 -9.63 -10.32
N LYS A 72 15.26 -8.96 -9.53
CA LYS A 72 16.42 -9.57 -8.88
C LYS A 72 16.08 -9.86 -7.42
N ILE A 73 15.85 -11.13 -7.10
CA ILE A 73 15.66 -11.60 -5.72
C ILE A 73 16.97 -12.21 -5.26
N SER A 74 17.71 -11.47 -4.44
CA SER A 74 18.99 -11.93 -3.87
C SER A 74 18.82 -12.59 -2.49
N SER A 75 17.58 -12.73 -2.00
CA SER A 75 17.27 -13.21 -0.65
C SER A 75 16.76 -14.65 -0.63
N ASN A 76 17.10 -15.37 0.43
CA ASN A 76 16.63 -16.74 0.64
C ASN A 76 15.12 -16.72 1.03
N PRO A 77 14.28 -17.66 0.56
CA PRO A 77 12.87 -17.77 0.97
C PRO A 77 12.65 -17.71 2.48
N TYR A 78 13.54 -18.29 3.30
CA TYR A 78 13.42 -18.19 4.77
C TYR A 78 13.52 -16.74 5.28
N GLN A 79 14.41 -15.93 4.68
CA GLN A 79 14.53 -14.51 5.03
C GLN A 79 13.28 -13.73 4.64
N LEU A 80 12.65 -14.05 3.50
CA LEU A 80 11.41 -13.41 3.07
C LEU A 80 10.26 -13.72 4.03
N ILE A 81 10.16 -14.96 4.52
CA ILE A 81 9.15 -15.35 5.51
C ILE A 81 9.36 -14.57 6.82
N ILE A 82 10.59 -14.55 7.34
CA ILE A 82 10.92 -13.83 8.58
C ILE A 82 10.64 -12.33 8.41
N ALA A 83 11.07 -11.73 7.30
CA ALA A 83 10.81 -10.32 7.00
C ALA A 83 9.30 -10.03 6.94
N GLY A 84 8.52 -10.89 6.28
CA GLY A 84 7.06 -10.75 6.20
C GLY A 84 6.39 -10.80 7.58
N LEU A 85 6.81 -11.72 8.45
CA LEU A 85 6.31 -11.82 9.82
C LEU A 85 6.66 -10.58 10.65
N LEU A 86 7.91 -10.12 10.59
CA LEU A 86 8.37 -8.91 11.29
C LEU A 86 7.64 -7.66 10.80
N VAL A 87 7.46 -7.50 9.48
CA VAL A 87 6.69 -6.39 8.90
C VAL A 87 5.23 -6.47 9.33
N GLY A 88 4.61 -7.65 9.25
CA GLY A 88 3.23 -7.85 9.70
C GLY A 88 3.04 -7.45 11.17
N PHE A 89 3.89 -7.97 12.05
CA PHE A 89 3.90 -7.63 13.47
C PHE A 89 4.15 -6.15 13.72
N GLY A 90 5.16 -5.57 13.07
CA GLY A 90 5.50 -4.15 13.17
C GLY A 90 4.36 -3.23 12.72
N THR A 91 3.70 -3.54 11.60
CA THR A 91 2.56 -2.73 11.13
C THR A 91 1.37 -2.78 12.09
N ARG A 92 1.21 -3.88 12.83
CA ARG A 92 0.18 -3.98 13.87
C ARG A 92 0.55 -3.17 15.10
N LEU A 93 1.80 -3.26 15.56
CA LEU A 93 2.31 -2.46 16.68
C LEU A 93 2.23 -0.96 16.40
N GLY A 94 2.69 -0.52 15.23
CA GLY A 94 2.58 0.88 14.79
C GLY A 94 1.15 1.34 14.51
N SER A 95 0.18 0.43 14.47
CA SER A 95 -1.20 0.63 13.98
C SER A 95 -1.29 1.26 12.59
N GLY A 96 -0.36 0.91 11.71
CA GLY A 96 -0.34 1.37 10.33
C GLY A 96 0.87 0.86 9.57
N CYS A 97 0.86 1.06 8.26
CA CYS A 97 1.91 0.67 7.34
C CYS A 97 2.50 1.90 6.65
N THR A 98 3.49 1.68 5.78
CA THR A 98 4.14 2.75 5.00
C THR A 98 3.14 3.55 4.14
N SER A 99 2.13 2.91 3.56
CA SER A 99 1.07 3.63 2.83
C SER A 99 0.19 4.51 3.74
N GLY A 100 -0.14 3.99 4.94
CA GLY A 100 -0.97 4.71 5.91
C GLY A 100 -0.23 5.87 6.59
N HIS A 101 0.93 5.61 7.19
CA HIS A 101 1.72 6.64 7.86
C HIS A 101 2.46 7.52 6.86
N GLY A 102 3.18 6.92 5.90
CA GLY A 102 4.01 7.66 4.94
C GLY A 102 3.20 8.49 3.97
N ILE A 103 2.33 7.86 3.17
CA ILE A 103 1.60 8.58 2.11
C ILE A 103 0.47 9.42 2.70
N CYS A 104 -0.36 8.86 3.58
CA CYS A 104 -1.55 9.57 4.05
C CYS A 104 -1.33 10.36 5.34
N GLY A 105 -0.52 9.83 6.26
CA GLY A 105 -0.36 10.33 7.61
C GLY A 105 0.54 11.55 7.69
N ILE A 106 1.73 11.48 7.08
CA ILE A 106 2.68 12.61 7.00
C ILE A 106 2.08 13.76 6.20
N SER A 107 1.40 13.50 5.09
CA SER A 107 0.70 14.53 4.31
C SER A 107 -0.40 15.26 5.09
N ARG A 108 -0.95 14.63 6.14
CA ARG A 108 -1.92 15.24 7.07
C ARG A 108 -1.27 15.84 8.31
N LEU A 109 0.07 15.96 8.34
CA LEU A 109 0.85 16.49 9.46
C LEU A 109 0.58 15.73 10.78
N SER A 110 0.28 14.44 10.71
CA SER A 110 0.04 13.62 11.88
C SER A 110 1.36 13.35 12.62
N LYS A 111 1.52 13.91 13.83
CA LYS A 111 2.67 13.65 14.71
C LYS A 111 2.95 12.16 14.87
N ARG A 112 1.90 11.36 15.09
CA ARG A 112 1.99 9.90 15.17
C ARG A 112 2.69 9.30 13.94
N SER A 113 2.33 9.77 12.74
CA SER A 113 2.85 9.22 11.49
C SER A 113 4.28 9.65 11.19
N ILE A 114 4.73 10.75 11.78
CA ILE A 114 6.11 11.24 11.65
C ILE A 114 7.06 10.41 12.53
N PHE A 115 6.59 9.89 13.66
CA PHE A 115 7.39 9.09 14.59
C PHE A 115 7.28 7.56 14.39
N ALA A 116 6.25 7.09 13.66
CA ALA A 116 5.98 5.67 13.43
C ALA A 116 6.95 5.04 12.42
#